data_AF-A0A955WAM0-F1
#
_entry.id   AF-A0A955WAM0-F1
#
_cell.length_a   1.000
_cell.length_b   1.000
_cell.length_c   1.000
_cell.angle_alpha   90.00
_cell.angle_beta   90.00
_cell.angle_gamma   90.00
#
_symmetry.space_group_name_H-M   'P 1'
#
loop_
_entity.id
_entity.type
_entity.pdbx_description
1 polymer ?
#
loop_
_entity_poly.entity_id
_entity_poly.type
_entity_poly.pdbx_seq_one_letter_code
_entity_poly.pdbx_strand_id
1 'polypeptide(L)'
;MARILGLEIDGDVVRGALINVALRSTVLERYVEARVLPPVDVSLGNAEGPHGGPPAALHPNLFPMIDGEDEEAEDPSVSGADDTETAAEAPQTPLALAVRELLRQCGRVPDGIHVHLDGKQVSLRPMTLPAGAAKRLKEVLPGELEGVLPFDVADAVIHHQPISSEELTIRVLTAAVRREHVAASIAYFESAGIEPRQLAAGAATLDGLVPLLTALQTDAPVLVIDMGRESTDVCVLEGGRTVHARSISIGMDAVRAGEAGAVDELAGSLRRTVASHRMKGGEPLERVIVGGHGASEPAVRDWLSGVLDVSAETVALPAGDGLIPEQDLPRFMRVAALAGRSAVKGQRINLRQGEFASRHAAGEIRRYARLLAFSAAAILGSFAISLYTRYTVLDTERAELRAELGALTHAMFRQRTESPSQARTLVQGGASERDPMPRMGAYQVMGAIAELIPEDAQHTTRRLTISFDDEARDGELEIQGTVASVTQRDAIAAALEAHDCFSDVQPGATSSRNDILSYRIEAEIRCPGDQPEPEAANAAGRRDRGN
;
A
#
# COMPACT_ATOMS: atom_id res chain seq x y z
N MET A 1 -2.08 -22.54 2.91
CA MET A 1 -3.08 -23.13 3.82
C MET A 1 -2.72 -22.66 5.21
N ALA A 2 -3.61 -21.93 5.87
CA ALA A 2 -3.41 -21.46 7.24
C ALA A 2 -4.31 -22.28 8.16
N ARG A 3 -3.75 -22.87 9.21
CA ARG A 3 -4.51 -23.54 10.28
C ARG A 3 -4.84 -22.52 11.35
N ILE A 4 -6.12 -22.26 11.53
CA ILE A 4 -6.61 -21.26 12.48
C ILE A 4 -7.41 -21.98 13.55
N LEU A 5 -7.10 -21.68 14.81
CA LEU A 5 -7.81 -22.18 15.97
C LEU A 5 -8.71 -21.08 16.51
N GLY A 6 -10.03 -21.27 16.46
CA GLY A 6 -10.95 -20.50 17.29
C GLY A 6 -10.93 -21.07 18.69
N LEU A 7 -10.74 -20.24 19.71
CA LEU A 7 -10.60 -20.68 21.11
C LEU A 7 -11.48 -19.84 22.04
N GLU A 8 -12.15 -20.51 22.96
CA GLU A 8 -12.94 -19.92 24.02
C GLU A 8 -12.60 -20.56 25.37
N ILE A 9 -12.64 -19.74 26.41
CA ILE A 9 -12.57 -20.18 27.81
C ILE A 9 -13.95 -19.88 28.41
N ASP A 10 -14.67 -20.92 28.79
CA ASP A 10 -16.03 -20.86 29.32
C ASP A 10 -16.09 -21.59 30.67
N GLY A 11 -15.93 -20.80 31.75
CA GLY A 11 -15.79 -21.31 33.11
C GLY A 11 -14.58 -22.24 33.27
N ASP A 12 -14.83 -23.51 33.58
CA ASP A 12 -13.85 -24.56 33.81
C ASP A 12 -13.49 -25.35 32.54
N VAL A 13 -13.89 -24.88 31.36
CA VAL A 13 -13.68 -25.58 30.10
C VAL A 13 -13.05 -24.65 29.06
N VAL A 14 -12.00 -25.12 28.40
CA VAL A 14 -11.43 -24.49 27.20
C VAL A 14 -11.88 -25.28 25.99
N ARG A 15 -12.53 -24.61 25.03
CA ARG A 15 -12.99 -25.20 23.77
C ARG A 15 -12.21 -24.64 22.60
N GLY A 16 -12.07 -25.45 21.56
CA GLY A 16 -11.45 -25.04 20.32
C GLY A 16 -12.09 -25.66 19.09
N ALA A 17 -12.09 -24.91 18.00
CA ALA A 17 -12.39 -25.40 16.66
C ALA A 17 -11.20 -25.09 15.76
N LEU A 18 -10.65 -26.13 15.15
CA LEU A 18 -9.51 -26.03 14.25
C LEU A 18 -9.99 -26.09 12.82
N ILE A 19 -9.65 -25.08 12.02
CA ILE A 19 -9.98 -25.04 10.60
C ILE A 19 -8.72 -24.88 9.76
N ASN A 20 -8.76 -25.43 8.55
CA ASN A 20 -7.76 -25.19 7.53
C ASN A 20 -8.35 -24.30 6.43
N VAL A 21 -7.77 -23.12 6.26
CA VAL A 21 -8.19 -22.14 5.26
C VAL A 21 -7.21 -22.14 4.09
N ALA A 22 -7.76 -22.41 2.91
CA ALA A 22 -7.11 -22.29 1.62
C ALA A 22 -7.84 -21.23 0.76
N LEU A 23 -7.24 -20.86 -0.37
CA LEU A 23 -7.76 -19.80 -1.25
C LEU A 23 -9.21 -20.05 -1.73
N ARG A 24 -9.64 -21.32 -1.82
CA ARG A 24 -10.95 -21.73 -2.35
C ARG A 24 -11.69 -22.75 -1.48
N SER A 25 -11.10 -23.18 -0.38
CA SER A 25 -11.72 -24.17 0.51
C SER A 25 -11.45 -23.81 1.96
N THR A 26 -12.47 -23.96 2.78
CA THR A 26 -12.37 -23.90 4.23
C THR A 26 -12.90 -25.22 4.74
N VAL A 27 -12.06 -25.95 5.46
CA VAL A 27 -12.41 -27.25 6.01
C VAL A 27 -12.24 -27.18 7.51
N LEU A 28 -13.32 -27.49 8.24
CA LEU A 28 -13.22 -27.72 9.66
C LEU A 28 -12.53 -29.06 9.88
N GLU A 29 -11.36 -29.01 10.52
CA GLU A 29 -10.50 -30.17 10.74
C GLU A 29 -10.98 -30.98 11.93
N ARG A 30 -11.19 -30.32 13.07
CA ARG A 30 -11.65 -30.96 14.31
C ARG A 30 -12.09 -29.96 15.37
N TYR A 31 -12.78 -30.48 16.38
CA TYR A 31 -13.02 -29.80 17.65
C TYR A 31 -12.13 -30.37 18.75
N VAL A 32 -11.76 -29.54 19.72
CA VAL A 32 -10.93 -29.92 20.86
C VAL A 32 -11.50 -29.30 22.13
N GLU A 33 -11.39 -30.01 23.25
CA GLU A 33 -11.85 -29.54 24.55
C GLU A 33 -10.87 -29.99 25.64
N ALA A 34 -10.62 -29.13 26.61
CA ALA A 34 -9.83 -29.43 27.80
C ALA A 34 -10.47 -28.78 29.03
N ARG A 35 -10.47 -29.49 30.17
CA ARG A 35 -10.96 -28.95 31.44
C ARG A 35 -9.86 -28.23 32.20
N VAL A 36 -10.20 -27.09 32.77
CA VAL A 36 -9.40 -26.38 33.76
C VAL A 36 -9.58 -27.09 35.09
N LEU A 37 -8.55 -27.81 35.52
CA LEU A 37 -8.58 -28.48 36.82
C LEU A 37 -8.50 -27.43 37.94
N PRO A 38 -9.17 -27.63 39.08
CA PRO A 38 -8.95 -26.78 40.25
C PRO A 38 -7.47 -26.87 40.67
N PRO A 39 -6.90 -25.81 41.26
CA PRO A 39 -5.57 -25.89 41.84
C PRO A 39 -5.55 -27.03 42.85
N VAL A 40 -4.62 -27.97 42.66
CA VAL A 40 -4.44 -29.05 43.63
C VAL A 40 -3.91 -28.40 44.90
N ASP A 41 -4.74 -28.32 45.94
CA ASP A 41 -4.23 -28.09 47.29
C ASP A 41 -3.36 -29.29 47.63
N VAL A 42 -2.05 -29.14 47.44
CA VAL A 42 -1.06 -30.02 48.04
C VAL A 42 -1.07 -29.69 49.53
N SER A 43 -2.14 -30.11 50.22
CA SER A 43 -2.04 -30.39 51.64
C SER A 43 -1.04 -31.53 51.74
N LEU A 44 0.22 -31.20 52.04
CA LEU A 44 1.14 -32.13 52.65
C LEU A 44 0.45 -32.63 53.91
N GLY A 45 -0.30 -33.72 53.76
CA GLY A 45 -0.88 -34.43 54.88
C GLY A 45 0.27 -34.82 55.77
N ASN A 46 0.36 -34.19 56.93
CA ASN A 46 1.09 -34.75 58.05
C ASN A 46 0.55 -36.18 58.20
N ALA A 47 1.37 -37.15 57.82
CA ALA A 47 1.13 -38.54 58.12
C ALA A 47 1.31 -38.70 59.64
N GLU A 48 0.30 -38.30 60.42
CA GLU A 48 0.05 -38.93 61.71
C GLU A 48 -0.50 -40.33 61.40
N GLY A 49 0.43 -41.27 61.21
CA GLY A 49 0.11 -42.69 61.20
C GLY A 49 -0.46 -43.09 62.56
N PRO A 50 -1.47 -43.99 62.61
CA PRO A 50 -1.94 -44.51 63.88
C PRO A 50 -0.88 -45.44 64.47
N HIS A 51 -0.56 -45.21 65.74
CA HIS A 51 0.34 -45.99 66.57
C HIS A 51 0.19 -47.51 66.36
N GLY A 52 1.21 -48.13 65.75
CA GLY A 52 1.47 -49.57 65.78
C GLY A 52 2.66 -49.84 66.70
N GLY A 53 2.47 -50.72 67.68
CA GLY A 53 3.46 -51.10 68.70
C GLY A 53 4.71 -51.83 68.15
N PRO A 54 5.66 -52.14 69.04
CA PRO A 54 7.06 -52.46 68.70
C PRO A 54 7.23 -53.85 68.06
N PRO A 55 8.32 -54.08 67.30
CA PRO A 55 8.53 -55.31 66.58
C PRO A 55 8.94 -56.48 67.50
N ALA A 56 8.42 -57.66 67.18
CA ALA A 56 8.75 -58.92 67.83
C ALA A 56 10.17 -59.40 67.49
N ALA A 57 10.79 -60.03 68.47
CA ALA A 57 12.15 -60.57 68.46
C ALA A 57 12.40 -61.62 67.35
N LEU A 58 13.61 -61.60 66.79
CA LEU A 58 14.21 -62.74 66.09
C LEU A 58 14.93 -63.64 67.10
N HIS A 59 14.67 -64.95 67.04
CA HIS A 59 15.48 -65.99 67.71
C HIS A 59 16.75 -66.32 66.88
N PRO A 60 17.80 -66.88 67.51
CA PRO A 60 19.19 -66.61 67.15
C PRO A 60 19.91 -67.74 66.39
N ASN A 61 21.12 -67.37 65.96
CA ASN A 61 22.29 -68.18 65.61
C ASN A 61 22.48 -68.56 64.13
N LEU A 62 23.48 -67.94 63.50
CA LEU A 62 24.74 -68.64 63.22
C LEU A 62 25.93 -67.65 63.23
N PHE A 63 26.91 -67.95 64.08
CA PHE A 63 28.27 -67.39 64.22
C PHE A 63 29.08 -67.38 62.89
N PRO A 64 30.35 -66.91 62.85
CA PRO A 64 30.89 -65.61 63.31
C PRO A 64 31.96 -64.99 62.34
N MET A 65 32.24 -63.69 62.54
CA MET A 65 33.56 -63.01 62.39
C MET A 65 34.29 -63.05 61.03
N ILE A 66 34.65 -61.87 60.52
CA ILE A 66 36.05 -61.43 60.29
C ILE A 66 36.05 -59.90 60.06
N ASP A 67 37.10 -59.30 60.62
CA ASP A 67 37.38 -57.89 60.88
C ASP A 67 37.87 -57.05 59.68
N GLY A 68 38.01 -55.73 59.92
CA GLY A 68 38.95 -54.81 59.24
C GLY A 68 38.22 -53.69 58.48
N GLU A 69 38.01 -52.50 59.07
CA GLU A 69 38.94 -51.37 59.23
C GLU A 69 39.29 -50.65 57.90
N ASP A 70 38.72 -49.44 57.78
CA ASP A 70 39.23 -48.14 57.30
C ASP A 70 40.33 -48.05 56.24
N GLU A 71 40.15 -47.18 55.23
CA GLU A 71 41.07 -46.06 54.95
C GLU A 71 40.58 -45.10 53.84
N GLU A 72 41.07 -43.85 53.93
CA GLU A 72 40.71 -42.62 53.23
C GLU A 72 41.32 -42.41 51.82
N ALA A 73 40.72 -41.46 51.09
CA ALA A 73 41.29 -40.44 50.19
C ALA A 73 41.78 -40.78 48.75
N GLU A 74 41.19 -40.07 47.76
CA GLU A 74 41.80 -39.08 46.83
C GLU A 74 41.02 -38.92 45.50
N ASP A 75 40.87 -37.66 45.06
CA ASP A 75 40.28 -37.10 43.81
C ASP A 75 41.16 -37.35 42.56
N PRO A 76 40.92 -36.87 41.29
CA PRO A 76 39.72 -36.35 40.59
C PRO A 76 39.62 -36.81 39.07
N SER A 77 38.70 -36.18 38.30
CA SER A 77 38.54 -36.15 36.81
C SER A 77 37.66 -37.26 36.18
N VAL A 78 36.72 -37.04 35.24
CA VAL A 78 36.75 -36.29 33.97
C VAL A 78 35.34 -35.88 33.52
N SER A 79 35.30 -34.77 32.78
CA SER A 79 34.24 -34.09 32.02
C SER A 79 33.20 -34.91 31.24
N GLY A 80 32.00 -34.34 31.14
CA GLY A 80 31.04 -34.59 30.06
C GLY A 80 29.82 -33.71 30.22
N ALA A 81 29.89 -32.48 29.68
CA ALA A 81 28.80 -31.52 29.66
C ALA A 81 27.61 -32.02 28.82
N ASP A 82 26.44 -32.06 29.43
CA ASP A 82 25.15 -31.98 28.73
C ASP A 82 24.37 -30.85 29.42
N ASP A 83 24.62 -29.62 28.95
CA ASP A 83 23.89 -28.43 29.36
C ASP A 83 22.48 -28.52 28.75
N THR A 84 21.62 -29.35 29.34
CA THR A 84 20.18 -29.18 29.19
C THR A 84 19.79 -27.98 30.05
N GLU A 85 19.88 -26.81 29.44
CA GLU A 85 19.37 -25.55 29.99
C GLU A 85 17.87 -25.72 30.23
N THR A 86 17.54 -26.22 31.41
CA THR A 86 16.17 -26.43 31.87
C THR A 86 15.68 -25.05 32.23
N ALA A 87 15.13 -24.34 31.23
CA ALA A 87 14.42 -23.10 31.45
C ALA A 87 13.37 -23.37 32.54
N ALA A 88 13.57 -22.75 33.71
CA ALA A 88 12.67 -22.88 34.84
C ALA A 88 11.26 -22.50 34.37
N GLU A 89 10.39 -23.52 34.18
CA GLU A 89 8.98 -23.32 33.87
C GLU A 89 8.39 -22.51 35.02
N ALA A 90 7.99 -21.27 34.73
CA ALA A 90 7.21 -20.45 35.65
C ALA A 90 5.99 -21.26 36.14
N PRO A 91 5.51 -21.05 37.38
CA PRO A 91 4.34 -21.78 37.89
C PRO A 91 3.18 -21.65 36.92
N GLN A 92 2.79 -22.75 36.29
CA GLN A 92 1.76 -22.74 35.26
C GLN A 92 0.41 -22.71 35.94
N THR A 93 -0.40 -21.70 35.62
CA THR A 93 -1.78 -21.61 36.10
C THR A 93 -2.57 -22.84 35.60
N PRO A 94 -3.61 -23.31 36.33
CA PRO A 94 -4.41 -24.43 35.86
C PRO A 94 -5.04 -24.20 34.48
N LEU A 95 -5.34 -22.94 34.16
CA LEU A 95 -5.78 -22.52 32.84
C LEU A 95 -4.70 -22.72 31.77
N ALA A 96 -3.45 -22.33 32.04
CA ALA A 96 -2.34 -22.53 31.11
C ALA A 96 -2.10 -24.03 30.82
N LEU A 97 -2.27 -24.90 31.83
CA LEU A 97 -2.19 -26.35 31.67
C LEU A 97 -3.30 -26.88 30.74
N ALA A 98 -4.56 -26.43 30.94
CA ALA A 98 -5.68 -26.82 30.09
C ALA A 98 -5.51 -26.35 28.65
N VAL A 99 -5.05 -25.11 28.46
CA VAL A 99 -4.73 -24.58 27.12
C VAL A 99 -3.62 -25.39 26.45
N ARG A 100 -2.54 -25.72 27.19
CA ARG A 100 -1.44 -26.53 26.65
C ARG A 100 -1.92 -27.90 26.21
N GLU A 101 -2.78 -28.55 27.01
CA GLU A 101 -3.38 -29.83 26.65
C GLU A 101 -4.26 -29.70 25.39
N LEU A 102 -5.08 -28.66 25.30
CA LEU A 102 -5.89 -28.39 24.11
C LEU A 102 -5.01 -28.19 22.86
N LEU A 103 -3.93 -27.41 22.96
CA LEU A 103 -3.00 -27.19 21.86
C LEU A 103 -2.27 -28.48 21.44
N ARG A 104 -1.99 -29.38 22.38
CA ARG A 104 -1.45 -30.71 22.10
C ARG A 104 -2.42 -31.56 21.26
N GLN A 105 -3.73 -31.48 21.55
CA GLN A 105 -4.76 -32.16 20.76
C GLN A 105 -4.87 -31.64 19.30
N CYS A 106 -4.43 -30.40 19.04
CA CYS A 106 -4.32 -29.87 17.67
C CYS A 106 -3.18 -30.52 16.83
N GLY A 107 -2.28 -31.28 17.46
CA GLY A 107 -1.15 -31.94 16.82
C GLY A 107 -0.04 -30.96 16.41
N ARG A 108 -0.22 -30.25 15.29
CA ARG A 108 0.67 -29.15 14.88
C ARG A 108 0.15 -27.83 15.47
N VAL A 109 1.06 -26.96 15.89
CA VAL A 109 0.75 -25.60 16.37
C VAL A 109 -0.06 -24.83 15.31
N PRO A 110 -1.21 -24.23 15.66
CA PRO A 110 -1.97 -23.38 14.74
C PRO A 110 -1.16 -22.18 14.25
N ASP A 111 -1.40 -21.74 13.02
CA ASP A 111 -0.78 -20.55 12.42
C ASP A 111 -1.42 -19.23 12.96
N GLY A 112 -2.55 -19.33 13.68
CA GLY A 112 -3.16 -18.22 14.40
C GLY A 112 -4.28 -18.69 15.33
N ILE A 113 -4.43 -18.00 16.47
CA ILE A 113 -5.49 -18.27 17.45
C ILE A 113 -6.45 -17.08 17.46
N HIS A 114 -7.74 -17.33 17.30
CA HIS A 114 -8.80 -16.32 17.32
C HIS A 114 -9.62 -16.50 18.60
N VAL A 115 -9.79 -15.41 19.35
CA VAL A 115 -10.58 -15.39 20.58
C VAL A 115 -11.62 -14.27 20.51
N HIS A 116 -12.56 -14.23 21.46
CA HIS A 116 -13.53 -13.15 21.56
C HIS A 116 -13.37 -12.40 22.89
N LEU A 117 -13.82 -11.15 22.88
CA LEU A 117 -14.09 -10.38 24.09
C LEU A 117 -15.56 -10.59 24.50
N ASP A 118 -15.82 -10.79 25.79
CA ASP A 118 -17.17 -10.88 26.33
C ASP A 118 -17.98 -9.65 25.91
N GLY A 119 -19.16 -9.89 25.32
CA GLY A 119 -20.01 -8.81 24.83
C GLY A 119 -20.60 -7.93 25.93
N LYS A 120 -20.56 -8.33 27.21
CA LYS A 120 -20.84 -7.42 28.35
C LYS A 120 -19.89 -6.20 28.37
N GLN A 121 -18.69 -6.34 27.80
CA GLN A 121 -17.68 -5.27 27.71
C GLN A 121 -17.71 -4.52 26.36
N VAL A 122 -18.59 -4.91 25.43
CA VAL A 122 -18.62 -4.40 24.06
C VAL A 122 -19.94 -3.69 23.75
N SER A 123 -19.86 -2.43 23.33
CA SER A 123 -21.00 -1.73 22.75
C SER A 123 -21.03 -1.93 21.23
N LEU A 124 -21.99 -2.73 20.73
CA LEU A 124 -22.25 -2.94 19.30
C LEU A 124 -23.44 -2.08 18.83
N ARG A 125 -23.22 -1.23 17.83
CA ARG A 125 -24.23 -0.27 17.35
C ARG A 125 -24.24 -0.16 15.83
N PRO A 126 -25.34 -0.47 15.14
CA PRO A 126 -25.49 -0.12 13.74
C PRO A 126 -25.73 1.39 13.61
N MET A 127 -25.05 2.01 12.66
CA MET A 127 -25.07 3.45 12.41
C MET A 127 -25.23 3.70 10.90
N THR A 128 -25.98 4.74 10.55
CA THR A 128 -26.14 5.22 9.17
C THR A 128 -25.42 6.54 9.05
N LEU A 129 -24.47 6.64 8.12
CA LEU A 129 -23.65 7.82 7.91
C LEU A 129 -23.78 8.30 6.45
N PRO A 130 -23.49 9.56 6.14
CA PRO A 130 -23.45 10.04 4.75
C PRO A 130 -22.40 9.27 3.93
N ALA A 131 -22.69 8.98 2.66
CA ALA A 131 -21.78 8.21 1.78
C ALA A 131 -20.37 8.82 1.68
N GLY A 132 -20.25 10.15 1.76
CA GLY A 132 -18.97 10.87 1.77
C GLY A 132 -18.05 10.53 2.97
N ALA A 133 -18.58 9.94 4.04
CA ALA A 133 -17.82 9.52 5.20
C ALA A 133 -17.11 8.16 5.01
N ALA A 134 -17.45 7.38 3.98
CA ALA A 134 -16.98 6.00 3.79
C ALA A 134 -15.45 5.85 3.85
N LYS A 135 -14.70 6.79 3.26
CA LYS A 135 -13.23 6.77 3.26
C LYS A 135 -12.59 7.28 4.56
N ARG A 136 -13.36 7.96 5.41
CA ARG A 136 -12.90 8.62 6.64
C ARG A 136 -13.62 8.11 7.89
N LEU A 137 -14.12 6.88 7.86
CA LEU A 137 -14.86 6.28 8.98
C LEU A 137 -14.07 6.31 10.29
N LYS A 138 -12.74 6.14 10.26
CA LYS A 138 -11.89 6.20 11.46
C LYS A 138 -11.89 7.58 12.13
N GLU A 139 -12.07 8.65 11.36
CA GLU A 139 -12.09 10.04 11.84
C GLU A 139 -13.50 10.46 12.27
N VAL A 140 -14.53 9.97 11.55
CA VAL A 140 -15.93 10.35 11.78
C VAL A 140 -16.54 9.59 12.96
N LEU A 141 -16.29 8.28 13.09
CA LEU A 141 -16.92 7.44 14.11
C LEU A 141 -16.72 7.92 15.56
N PRO A 142 -15.54 8.44 15.97
CA PRO A 142 -15.38 8.97 17.31
C PRO A 142 -16.38 10.10 17.64
N GLY A 143 -16.55 11.08 16.75
CA GLY A 143 -17.48 12.19 16.96
C GLY A 143 -18.93 11.72 17.06
N GLU A 144 -19.33 10.73 16.25
CA GLU A 144 -20.67 10.15 16.28
C GLU A 144 -20.94 9.31 17.55
N LEU A 145 -19.89 8.85 18.23
CA LEU A 145 -19.99 8.02 19.44
C LEU A 145 -19.91 8.80 20.74
N GLU A 146 -19.45 10.05 20.72
CA GLU A 146 -19.19 10.87 21.91
C GLU A 146 -20.44 11.06 22.78
N GLY A 147 -21.62 11.27 22.17
CA GLY A 147 -22.89 11.41 22.89
C GLY A 147 -23.57 10.08 23.28
N VAL A 148 -22.97 8.94 22.94
CA VAL A 148 -23.60 7.62 23.03
C VAL A 148 -22.83 6.68 23.97
N LEU A 149 -21.52 6.87 24.10
CA LEU A 149 -20.69 6.08 25.00
C LEU A 149 -20.82 6.58 26.44
N PRO A 150 -20.88 5.67 27.43
CA PRO A 150 -20.93 6.03 28.85
C PRO A 150 -19.55 6.42 29.41
N PHE A 151 -18.55 6.65 28.56
CA PHE A 151 -17.16 6.98 28.89
C PHE A 151 -16.54 7.78 27.74
N ASP A 152 -15.37 8.39 27.98
CA ASP A 152 -14.68 9.21 26.98
C ASP A 152 -14.30 8.39 25.74
N VAL A 153 -14.60 8.93 24.56
CA VAL A 153 -14.28 8.31 23.28
C VAL A 153 -12.76 8.15 23.08
N ALA A 154 -11.94 9.00 23.69
CA ALA A 154 -10.49 8.88 23.69
C ALA A 154 -10.00 7.60 24.38
N ASP A 155 -10.79 7.05 25.30
CA ASP A 155 -10.55 5.78 25.98
C ASP A 155 -11.15 4.58 25.25
N ALA A 156 -11.79 4.80 24.11
CA ALA A 156 -12.43 3.76 23.32
C ALA A 156 -11.50 3.17 22.24
N VAL A 157 -11.44 1.85 22.18
CA VAL A 157 -11.03 1.13 20.97
C VAL A 157 -12.27 0.99 20.08
N ILE A 158 -12.26 1.67 18.93
CA ILE A 158 -13.38 1.68 17.98
C ILE A 158 -13.01 0.93 16.71
N HIS A 159 -13.84 -0.02 16.31
CA HIS A 159 -13.74 -0.70 15.01
C HIS A 159 -15.11 -0.80 14.36
N HIS A 160 -15.16 -0.93 13.05
CA HIS A 160 -16.43 -1.04 12.32
C HIS A 160 -16.42 -2.16 11.28
N GLN A 161 -17.60 -2.53 10.85
CA GLN A 161 -17.87 -3.42 9.74
C GLN A 161 -18.89 -2.75 8.81
N PRO A 162 -18.57 -2.60 7.51
CA PRO A 162 -19.57 -2.18 6.52
C PRO A 162 -20.71 -3.19 6.44
N ILE A 163 -21.95 -2.70 6.48
CA ILE A 163 -23.18 -3.47 6.29
C ILE A 163 -23.63 -3.33 4.84
N SER A 164 -23.98 -2.11 4.44
CA SER A 164 -24.46 -1.77 3.10
C SER A 164 -23.99 -0.37 2.70
N SER A 165 -24.00 -0.11 1.40
CA SER A 165 -23.73 1.20 0.82
C SER A 165 -24.83 1.53 -0.18
N GLU A 166 -25.50 2.65 0.01
CA GLU A 166 -26.53 3.20 -0.86
C GLU A 166 -25.98 4.49 -1.53
N GLU A 167 -26.75 5.15 -2.41
CA GLU A 167 -26.28 6.34 -3.14
C GLU A 167 -25.88 7.49 -2.21
N LEU A 168 -26.66 7.74 -1.16
CA LEU A 168 -26.49 8.88 -0.25
C LEU A 168 -25.98 8.50 1.14
N THR A 169 -26.12 7.23 1.53
CA THR A 169 -25.78 6.77 2.87
C THR A 169 -25.00 5.46 2.87
N ILE A 170 -24.26 5.23 3.94
CA ILE A 170 -23.61 3.97 4.25
C ILE A 170 -24.09 3.48 5.61
N ARG A 171 -24.29 2.17 5.75
CA ARG A 171 -24.61 1.55 7.03
C ARG A 171 -23.40 0.77 7.51
N VAL A 172 -23.04 0.95 8.77
CA VAL A 172 -21.91 0.28 9.42
C VAL A 172 -22.32 -0.26 10.78
N LEU A 173 -21.81 -1.43 11.16
CA LEU A 173 -21.84 -1.92 12.53
C LEU A 173 -20.57 -1.45 13.23
N THR A 174 -20.71 -0.67 14.29
CA THR A 174 -19.60 -0.13 15.06
C THR A 174 -19.48 -0.85 16.40
N ALA A 175 -18.28 -1.27 16.76
CA ALA A 175 -17.93 -1.72 18.09
C ALA A 175 -17.12 -0.64 18.80
N ALA A 176 -17.45 -0.40 20.06
CA ALA A 176 -16.69 0.45 20.96
C ALA A 176 -16.47 -0.28 22.29
N VAL A 177 -15.23 -0.28 22.76
CA VAL A 177 -14.78 -1.00 23.96
C VAL A 177 -13.80 -0.10 24.72
N ARG A 178 -13.86 -0.06 26.05
CA ARG A 178 -12.82 0.62 26.83
C ARG A 178 -11.46 -0.02 26.60
N ARG A 179 -10.43 0.80 26.38
CA ARG A 179 -9.04 0.37 26.14
C ARG A 179 -8.54 -0.61 27.20
N GLU A 180 -8.87 -0.36 28.47
CA GLU A 180 -8.55 -1.23 29.60
C GLU A 180 -9.13 -2.66 29.47
N HIS A 181 -10.33 -2.84 28.92
CA HIS A 181 -10.95 -4.16 28.76
C HIS A 181 -10.26 -4.96 27.66
N VAL A 182 -9.86 -4.29 26.57
CA VAL A 182 -9.07 -4.91 25.50
C VAL A 182 -7.70 -5.34 26.04
N ALA A 183 -7.02 -4.46 26.78
CA ALA A 183 -5.74 -4.77 27.40
C ALA A 183 -5.84 -5.94 28.40
N ALA A 184 -6.85 -5.91 29.29
CA ALA A 184 -7.07 -6.95 30.28
C ALA A 184 -7.38 -8.31 29.63
N SER A 185 -8.20 -8.33 28.58
CA SER A 185 -8.50 -9.55 27.84
C SER A 185 -7.27 -10.14 27.16
N ILE A 186 -6.45 -9.31 26.51
CA ILE A 186 -5.18 -9.77 25.90
C ILE A 186 -4.24 -10.32 26.97
N ALA A 187 -4.06 -9.61 28.08
CA ALA A 187 -3.22 -10.05 29.19
C ALA A 187 -3.71 -11.37 29.81
N TYR A 188 -5.03 -11.55 29.91
CA TYR A 188 -5.64 -12.80 30.39
C TYR A 188 -5.26 -13.98 29.49
N PHE A 189 -5.40 -13.86 28.17
CA PHE A 189 -4.97 -14.90 27.23
C PHE A 189 -3.45 -15.11 27.22
N GLU A 190 -2.66 -14.03 27.30
CA GLU A 190 -1.19 -14.11 27.35
C GLU A 190 -0.72 -14.85 28.62
N SER A 191 -1.39 -14.65 29.76
CA SER A 191 -1.11 -15.39 31.00
C SER A 191 -1.39 -16.89 30.90
N ALA A 192 -2.24 -17.30 29.94
CA ALA A 192 -2.51 -18.68 29.60
C ALA A 192 -1.61 -19.23 28.47
N GLY A 193 -0.61 -18.46 28.02
CA GLY A 193 0.29 -18.83 26.94
C GLY A 193 -0.28 -18.65 25.52
N ILE A 194 -1.36 -17.88 25.37
CA ILE A 194 -2.01 -17.61 24.09
C ILE A 194 -1.70 -16.19 23.66
N GLU A 195 -1.19 -16.00 22.44
CA GLU A 195 -1.14 -14.69 21.77
C GLU A 195 -2.26 -14.64 20.71
N PRO A 196 -3.43 -14.01 21.00
CA PRO A 196 -4.53 -14.01 20.03
C PRO A 196 -4.17 -13.22 18.77
N ARG A 197 -4.37 -13.78 17.58
CA ARG A 197 -4.22 -13.05 16.31
C ARG A 197 -5.40 -12.12 16.05
N GLN A 198 -6.60 -12.54 16.46
CA GLN A 198 -7.82 -11.74 16.40
C GLN A 198 -8.51 -11.73 17.77
N LEU A 199 -9.10 -10.59 18.09
CA LEU A 199 -10.00 -10.43 19.23
C LEU A 199 -11.35 -9.95 18.68
N ALA A 200 -12.26 -10.89 18.46
CA ALA A 200 -13.61 -10.61 17.97
C ALA A 200 -14.47 -9.98 19.09
N ALA A 201 -15.56 -9.32 18.70
CA ALA A 201 -16.34 -8.48 19.61
C ALA A 201 -17.70 -9.13 19.92
N GLY A 202 -17.80 -9.84 21.05
CA GLY A 202 -19.05 -10.44 21.56
C GLY A 202 -19.86 -11.16 20.48
N ALA A 203 -21.17 -10.90 20.45
CA ALA A 203 -22.11 -11.49 19.49
C ALA A 203 -21.78 -11.23 18.01
N ALA A 204 -21.00 -10.19 17.66
CA ALA A 204 -20.59 -9.98 16.27
C ALA A 204 -19.66 -11.12 15.76
N THR A 205 -19.09 -11.92 16.65
CA THR A 205 -18.26 -13.08 16.32
C THR A 205 -19.01 -14.14 15.51
N LEU A 206 -20.34 -14.23 15.67
CA LEU A 206 -21.18 -15.23 15.00
C LEU A 206 -21.21 -15.08 13.47
N ASP A 207 -20.75 -13.94 12.93
CA ASP A 207 -20.51 -13.74 11.50
C ASP A 207 -19.52 -14.75 10.87
N GLY A 208 -18.66 -15.35 11.70
CA GLY A 208 -17.71 -16.37 11.29
C GLY A 208 -18.33 -17.70 10.87
N LEU A 209 -19.61 -17.92 11.15
CA LEU A 209 -20.32 -19.14 10.75
C LEU A 209 -20.71 -19.14 9.27
N VAL A 210 -20.82 -17.97 8.64
CA VAL A 210 -21.22 -17.81 7.23
C VAL A 210 -20.43 -18.72 6.26
N PRO A 211 -19.08 -18.79 6.31
CA PRO A 211 -18.32 -19.68 5.43
C PRO A 211 -18.49 -21.17 5.75
N LEU A 212 -18.99 -21.52 6.93
CA LEU A 212 -19.14 -22.91 7.38
C LEU A 212 -20.55 -23.46 7.15
N LEU A 213 -21.57 -22.60 7.13
CA LEU A 213 -22.97 -22.99 7.12
C LEU A 213 -23.69 -22.47 5.86
N THR A 214 -24.12 -23.38 5.00
CA THR A 214 -24.93 -23.04 3.81
C THR A 214 -26.24 -22.33 4.19
N ALA A 215 -26.82 -22.66 5.34
CA ALA A 215 -28.03 -22.01 5.86
C ALA A 215 -27.86 -20.51 6.15
N LEU A 216 -26.62 -20.02 6.25
CA LEU A 216 -26.29 -18.60 6.44
C LEU A 216 -25.84 -17.91 5.15
N GLN A 217 -25.78 -18.62 4.02
CA GLN A 217 -25.40 -18.11 2.71
C GLN A 217 -26.64 -17.69 1.93
N THR A 218 -27.43 -16.82 2.55
CA THR A 218 -28.68 -16.24 2.03
C THR A 218 -28.61 -14.72 2.13
N ASP A 219 -29.35 -14.04 1.27
CA ASP A 219 -29.52 -12.59 1.35
C ASP A 219 -30.58 -12.20 2.40
N ALA A 220 -31.48 -13.12 2.75
CA ALA A 220 -32.52 -12.86 3.74
C ALA A 220 -31.96 -12.79 5.18
N PRO A 221 -32.58 -12.02 6.09
CA PRO A 221 -32.13 -11.92 7.47
C PRO A 221 -32.29 -13.24 8.25
N VAL A 222 -31.21 -13.71 8.86
CA VAL A 222 -31.21 -14.88 9.76
C VAL A 222 -30.77 -14.45 11.15
N LEU A 223 -31.52 -14.85 12.18
CA LEU A 223 -31.14 -14.63 13.57
C LEU A 223 -30.31 -15.80 14.07
N VAL A 224 -29.08 -15.53 14.48
CA VAL A 224 -28.20 -16.51 15.13
C VAL A 224 -28.18 -16.23 16.63
N ILE A 225 -28.44 -17.25 17.44
CA ILE A 225 -28.46 -17.20 18.90
C ILE A 225 -27.45 -18.21 19.42
N ASP A 226 -26.51 -17.76 20.23
CA ASP A 226 -25.57 -18.61 20.94
C ASP A 226 -25.84 -18.52 22.44
N MET A 227 -26.36 -19.60 23.01
CA MET A 227 -26.76 -19.68 24.42
C MET A 227 -25.55 -20.07 25.28
N GLY A 228 -24.81 -19.08 25.75
CA GLY A 228 -23.70 -19.27 26.69
C GLY A 228 -24.19 -19.61 28.10
N ARG A 229 -23.24 -19.91 28.99
CA ARG A 229 -23.53 -20.22 30.41
C ARG A 229 -24.06 -19.02 31.17
N GLU A 230 -23.38 -17.87 31.05
CA GLU A 230 -23.73 -16.63 31.76
C GLU A 230 -24.44 -15.58 30.90
N SER A 231 -24.34 -15.70 29.57
CA SER A 231 -24.91 -14.73 28.63
C SER A 231 -25.36 -15.41 27.34
N THR A 232 -26.36 -14.82 26.70
CA THR A 232 -26.84 -15.24 25.38
C THR A 232 -26.45 -14.20 24.33
N ASP A 233 -25.68 -14.62 23.33
CA ASP A 233 -25.27 -13.76 22.22
C ASP A 233 -26.26 -13.88 21.07
N VAL A 234 -26.65 -12.73 20.52
CA VAL A 234 -27.65 -12.65 19.46
C VAL A 234 -27.14 -11.79 18.32
N CYS A 235 -27.19 -12.32 17.10
CA CYS A 235 -26.67 -11.71 15.89
C CYS A 235 -27.65 -11.89 14.73
N VAL A 236 -28.12 -10.81 14.13
CA VAL A 236 -28.85 -10.83 12.86
C VAL A 236 -27.85 -10.72 11.72
N LEU A 237 -27.86 -11.71 10.83
CA LEU A 237 -27.03 -11.77 9.63
C LEU A 237 -27.89 -11.52 8.39
N GLU A 238 -27.41 -10.67 7.48
CA GLU A 238 -28.05 -10.35 6.20
C GLU A 238 -26.94 -10.20 5.14
N GLY A 239 -27.04 -10.90 4.00
CA GLY A 239 -25.98 -10.91 2.98
C GLY A 239 -24.61 -11.35 3.53
N GLY A 240 -24.60 -12.25 4.52
CA GLY A 240 -23.40 -12.71 5.22
C GLY A 240 -22.72 -11.67 6.13
N ARG A 241 -23.39 -10.55 6.44
CA ARG A 241 -22.91 -9.46 7.31
C ARG A 241 -23.79 -9.35 8.54
N THR A 242 -23.18 -9.10 9.70
CA THR A 242 -23.92 -8.69 10.90
C THR A 242 -24.53 -7.30 10.72
N VAL A 243 -25.87 -7.24 10.77
CA VAL A 243 -26.64 -5.99 10.69
C VAL A 243 -27.12 -5.52 12.05
N HIS A 244 -27.28 -6.45 12.99
CA HIS A 244 -27.61 -6.18 14.38
C HIS A 244 -26.95 -7.24 15.26
N ALA A 245 -26.34 -6.84 16.37
CA ALA A 245 -25.81 -7.79 17.34
C ALA A 245 -25.77 -7.20 18.74
N ARG A 246 -26.01 -8.04 19.73
CA ARG A 246 -25.89 -7.70 21.16
C ARG A 246 -25.75 -8.96 22.01
N SER A 247 -25.27 -8.76 23.22
CA SER A 247 -25.25 -9.78 24.27
C SER A 247 -26.37 -9.51 25.27
N ILE A 248 -27.04 -10.57 25.72
CA ILE A 248 -28.06 -10.54 26.76
C ILE A 248 -27.41 -11.15 28.01
N SER A 249 -27.44 -10.42 29.12
CA SER A 249 -26.84 -10.84 30.40
C SER A 249 -27.65 -11.92 31.14
N ILE A 250 -28.19 -12.87 30.39
CA ILE A 250 -28.86 -14.07 30.89
C ILE A 250 -28.33 -15.23 30.06
N GLY A 251 -27.74 -16.19 30.73
CA GLY A 251 -27.30 -17.45 30.12
C GLY A 251 -28.05 -18.65 30.69
N MET A 252 -27.62 -19.83 30.26
CA MET A 252 -28.28 -21.07 30.59
C MET A 252 -28.12 -21.49 32.05
N ASP A 253 -27.10 -21.00 32.76
CA ASP A 253 -26.90 -21.35 34.18
C ASP A 253 -28.03 -20.76 35.03
N ALA A 254 -28.43 -19.50 34.80
CA ALA A 254 -29.58 -18.87 35.46
C ALA A 254 -30.91 -19.58 35.14
N VAL A 255 -31.11 -19.95 33.87
CA VAL A 255 -32.31 -20.68 33.42
C VAL A 255 -32.39 -22.06 34.07
N ARG A 256 -31.28 -22.80 34.13
CA ARG A 256 -31.20 -24.15 34.71
C ARG A 256 -31.29 -24.15 36.22
N ALA A 257 -30.77 -23.11 36.88
CA ALA A 257 -30.91 -22.91 38.31
C ALA A 257 -32.35 -22.55 38.71
N GLY A 258 -33.23 -22.24 37.74
CA GLY A 258 -34.61 -21.86 38.01
C GLY A 258 -34.72 -20.48 38.65
N GLU A 259 -33.80 -19.56 38.33
CA GLU A 259 -33.84 -18.19 38.83
C GLU A 259 -35.15 -17.51 38.41
N ALA A 260 -35.82 -16.88 39.37
CA ALA A 260 -37.13 -16.30 39.17
C ALA A 260 -37.09 -15.21 38.08
N GLY A 261 -37.89 -15.41 37.01
CA GLY A 261 -38.01 -14.46 35.91
C GLY A 261 -36.92 -14.55 34.83
N ALA A 262 -35.90 -15.41 34.98
CA ALA A 262 -34.80 -15.51 34.00
C ALA A 262 -35.29 -15.85 32.58
N VAL A 263 -36.23 -16.79 32.47
CA VAL A 263 -36.83 -17.20 31.19
C VAL A 263 -37.64 -16.06 30.56
N ASP A 264 -38.45 -15.36 31.36
CA ASP A 264 -39.28 -14.24 30.90
C ASP A 264 -38.44 -13.03 30.48
N GLU A 265 -37.36 -12.75 31.22
CA GLU A 265 -36.44 -11.66 30.89
C GLU A 265 -35.63 -11.98 29.62
N LEU A 266 -35.22 -13.24 29.43
CA LEU A 266 -34.59 -13.69 28.19
C LEU A 266 -35.56 -13.59 27.01
N ALA A 267 -36.79 -14.09 27.15
CA ALA A 267 -37.83 -13.97 26.13
C ALA A 267 -38.11 -12.50 25.77
N GLY A 268 -38.25 -11.63 26.78
CA GLY A 268 -38.45 -10.20 26.60
C GLY A 268 -37.26 -9.54 25.88
N SER A 269 -36.04 -9.93 26.22
CA SER A 269 -34.82 -9.43 25.56
C SER A 269 -34.70 -9.87 24.11
N LEU A 270 -35.04 -11.12 23.80
CA LEU A 270 -35.08 -11.63 22.43
C LEU A 270 -36.11 -10.88 21.57
N ARG A 271 -37.35 -10.74 22.06
CA ARG A 271 -38.40 -9.95 21.38
C ARG A 271 -37.98 -8.50 21.15
N ARG A 272 -37.39 -7.85 22.15
CA ARG A 272 -36.86 -6.48 22.01
C ARG A 272 -35.75 -6.39 20.96
N THR A 273 -34.91 -7.42 20.85
CA THR A 273 -33.83 -7.46 19.86
C THR A 273 -34.39 -7.52 18.44
N VAL A 274 -35.34 -8.42 18.19
CA VAL A 274 -36.02 -8.52 16.89
C VAL A 274 -36.81 -7.25 16.59
N ALA A 275 -37.57 -6.72 17.56
CA ALA A 275 -38.29 -5.45 17.40
C ALA A 275 -37.34 -4.29 17.06
N SER A 276 -36.17 -4.21 17.73
CA SER A 276 -35.18 -3.17 17.42
C SER A 276 -34.59 -3.31 16.01
N HIS A 277 -34.40 -4.53 15.51
CA HIS A 277 -33.96 -4.76 14.12
C HIS A 277 -35.02 -4.25 13.14
N ARG A 278 -36.29 -4.59 13.37
CA ARG A 278 -37.42 -4.13 12.55
C ARG A 278 -37.59 -2.61 12.54
N MET A 279 -37.53 -1.98 13.71
CA MET A 279 -37.65 -0.51 13.84
C MET A 279 -36.54 0.25 13.09
N LYS A 280 -35.39 -0.37 12.86
CA LYS A 280 -34.26 0.20 12.11
C LYS A 280 -34.34 -0.09 10.60
N GLY A 281 -35.52 -0.49 10.10
CA GLY A 281 -35.76 -0.81 8.70
C GLY A 281 -35.28 -2.20 8.28
N GLY A 282 -35.07 -3.11 9.24
CA GLY A 282 -34.71 -4.49 8.96
C GLY A 282 -35.87 -5.33 8.42
N GLU A 283 -35.58 -6.12 7.38
CA GLU A 283 -36.52 -7.10 6.81
C GLU A 283 -36.89 -8.21 7.83
N PRO A 284 -37.98 -8.96 7.57
CA PRO A 284 -38.36 -10.12 8.38
C PRO A 284 -37.25 -11.15 8.51
N LEU A 285 -37.15 -11.73 9.70
CA LEU A 285 -36.30 -12.89 9.90
C LEU A 285 -36.89 -14.05 9.10
N GLU A 286 -36.07 -14.70 8.29
CA GLU A 286 -36.44 -15.91 7.56
C GLU A 286 -36.49 -17.10 8.52
N ARG A 287 -35.49 -17.19 9.41
CA ARG A 287 -35.31 -18.29 10.35
C ARG A 287 -34.44 -17.88 11.55
N VAL A 288 -34.45 -18.71 12.57
CA VAL A 288 -33.58 -18.62 13.74
C VAL A 288 -32.66 -19.84 13.79
N ILE A 289 -31.36 -19.63 13.98
CA ILE A 289 -30.37 -20.68 14.20
C ILE A 289 -29.86 -20.57 15.64
N VAL A 290 -30.01 -21.63 16.42
CA VAL A 290 -29.58 -21.67 17.84
C VAL A 290 -28.42 -22.63 18.05
N GLY A 291 -27.43 -22.20 18.83
CA GLY A 291 -26.31 -22.99 19.33
C GLY A 291 -26.02 -22.69 20.79
N GLY A 292 -24.90 -23.20 21.28
CA GLY A 292 -24.50 -23.12 22.67
C GLY A 292 -25.14 -24.21 23.54
N HIS A 293 -25.24 -23.92 24.83
CA HIS A 293 -25.77 -24.82 25.84
C HIS A 293 -27.29 -24.97 25.70
N GLY A 294 -27.79 -26.20 25.80
CA GLY A 294 -29.23 -26.49 25.71
C GLY A 294 -29.83 -26.41 24.29
N ALA A 295 -29.07 -25.95 23.29
CA ALA A 295 -29.56 -25.84 21.91
C ALA A 295 -29.98 -27.18 21.26
N SER A 296 -29.48 -28.30 21.79
CA SER A 296 -29.85 -29.65 21.35
C SER A 296 -31.17 -30.14 21.94
N GLU A 297 -31.71 -29.44 22.95
CA GLU A 297 -32.96 -29.80 23.61
C GLU A 297 -34.15 -29.32 22.75
N PRO A 298 -35.06 -30.21 22.29
CA PRO A 298 -36.20 -29.81 21.47
C PRO A 298 -37.08 -28.73 22.12
N ALA A 299 -37.25 -28.81 23.45
CA ALA A 299 -38.01 -27.82 24.22
C ALA A 299 -37.47 -26.40 24.08
N VAL A 300 -36.14 -26.22 23.98
CA VAL A 300 -35.52 -24.89 23.80
C VAL A 300 -35.84 -24.35 22.41
N ARG A 301 -35.80 -25.21 21.38
CA ARG A 301 -36.14 -24.85 20.00
C ARG A 301 -37.61 -24.46 19.85
N ASP A 302 -38.50 -25.25 20.44
CA ASP A 302 -39.95 -25.01 20.41
C ASP A 302 -40.29 -23.71 21.15
N TRP A 303 -39.66 -23.49 22.31
CA TRP A 303 -39.79 -22.27 23.08
C TRP A 303 -39.30 -21.04 22.29
N LEU A 304 -38.11 -21.09 21.68
CA LEU A 304 -37.60 -20.00 20.84
C LEU A 304 -38.54 -19.70 19.67
N SER A 305 -39.07 -20.75 19.02
CA SER A 305 -40.01 -20.60 17.92
C SER A 305 -41.29 -19.89 18.37
N GLY A 306 -41.82 -20.25 19.53
CA GLY A 306 -42.99 -19.58 20.12
C GLY A 306 -42.72 -18.16 20.63
N VAL A 307 -41.52 -17.87 21.14
CA VAL A 307 -41.14 -16.53 21.62
C VAL A 307 -40.98 -15.54 20.47
N LEU A 308 -40.41 -16.01 19.36
CA LEU A 308 -40.01 -15.17 18.22
C LEU A 308 -41.00 -15.19 17.06
N ASP A 309 -41.96 -16.12 17.06
CA ASP A 309 -42.92 -16.34 15.96
C ASP A 309 -42.23 -16.63 14.62
N VAL A 310 -41.09 -17.33 14.68
CA VAL A 310 -40.23 -17.70 13.54
C VAL A 310 -39.65 -19.08 13.80
N SER A 311 -39.53 -19.92 12.77
CA SER A 311 -38.95 -21.26 12.90
C SER A 311 -37.52 -21.21 13.44
N ALA A 312 -37.28 -21.86 14.59
CA ALA A 312 -35.95 -22.05 15.14
C ALA A 312 -35.39 -23.43 14.79
N GLU A 313 -34.11 -23.48 14.45
CA GLU A 313 -33.37 -24.69 14.09
C GLU A 313 -32.07 -24.74 14.91
N THR A 314 -31.70 -25.93 15.39
CA THR A 314 -30.39 -26.12 16.02
C THR A 314 -29.31 -26.02 14.94
N VAL A 315 -28.18 -25.38 15.25
CA VAL A 315 -27.06 -25.23 14.33
C VAL A 315 -26.53 -26.57 13.84
N ALA A 316 -26.38 -26.70 12.52
CA ALA A 316 -25.80 -27.87 11.87
C ALA A 316 -24.31 -27.62 11.56
N LEU A 317 -23.46 -27.67 12.59
CA LEU A 317 -22.02 -27.48 12.40
C LEU A 317 -21.40 -28.69 11.64
N PRO A 318 -20.37 -28.48 10.82
CA PRO A 318 -19.61 -29.59 10.24
C PRO A 318 -19.02 -30.48 11.36
N ALA A 319 -18.99 -31.80 11.14
CA ALA A 319 -18.55 -32.76 12.17
C ALA A 319 -17.03 -32.74 12.44
N GLY A 320 -16.23 -32.19 11.53
CA GLY A 320 -14.77 -32.19 11.64
C GLY A 320 -14.20 -33.61 11.51
N ASP A 321 -13.54 -34.09 12.55
CA ASP A 321 -13.02 -35.45 12.65
C ASP A 321 -14.03 -36.45 13.22
N GLY A 322 -15.23 -35.99 13.58
CA GLY A 322 -16.32 -36.83 14.10
C GLY A 322 -16.11 -37.36 15.52
N LEU A 323 -15.12 -36.86 16.27
CA LEU A 323 -14.89 -37.29 17.66
C LEU A 323 -15.94 -36.70 18.63
N ILE A 324 -16.47 -35.51 18.32
CA ILE A 324 -17.55 -34.89 19.10
C ILE A 324 -18.89 -35.42 18.58
N PRO A 325 -19.74 -35.99 19.45
CA PRO A 325 -21.08 -36.41 19.07
C PRO A 325 -21.91 -35.26 18.49
N GLU A 326 -22.75 -35.54 17.49
CA GLU A 326 -23.55 -34.53 16.79
C GLU A 326 -24.44 -33.71 17.74
N GLN A 327 -24.96 -34.35 18.79
CA GLN A 327 -25.77 -33.71 19.84
C GLN A 327 -24.99 -32.71 20.71
N ASP A 328 -23.66 -32.78 20.75
CA ASP A 328 -22.81 -31.87 21.53
C ASP A 328 -22.16 -30.78 20.67
N LEU A 329 -22.15 -30.95 19.34
CA LEU A 329 -21.63 -29.96 18.39
C LEU A 329 -22.19 -28.55 18.59
N PRO A 330 -23.49 -28.32 18.90
CA PRO A 330 -24.01 -26.96 19.09
C PRO A 330 -23.23 -26.13 20.12
N ARG A 331 -22.60 -26.75 21.13
CA ARG A 331 -21.77 -26.06 22.14
C ARG A 331 -20.47 -25.48 21.56
N PHE A 332 -20.05 -25.95 20.39
CA PHE A 332 -18.86 -25.47 19.68
C PHE A 332 -19.18 -24.35 18.69
N MET A 333 -20.42 -23.84 18.64
CA MET A 333 -20.84 -22.79 17.71
C MET A 333 -19.89 -21.58 17.75
N ARG A 334 -19.61 -21.05 18.94
CA ARG A 334 -18.78 -19.84 19.07
C ARG A 334 -17.35 -20.04 18.61
N VAL A 335 -16.72 -21.16 19.00
CA VAL A 335 -15.35 -21.46 18.57
C VAL A 335 -15.26 -21.76 17.07
N ALA A 336 -16.28 -22.40 16.49
CA ALA A 336 -16.39 -22.58 15.05
C ALA A 336 -16.50 -21.22 14.33
N ALA A 337 -17.31 -20.29 14.87
CA ALA A 337 -17.41 -18.94 14.36
C ALA A 337 -16.06 -18.21 14.44
N LEU A 338 -15.38 -18.23 15.59
CA LEU A 338 -14.07 -17.62 15.79
C LEU A 338 -13.04 -18.09 14.77
N ALA A 339 -12.97 -19.41 14.54
CA ALA A 339 -12.10 -20.00 13.54
C ALA A 339 -12.50 -19.53 12.13
N GLY A 340 -13.80 -19.67 11.80
CA GLY A 340 -14.39 -19.36 10.50
C GLY A 340 -14.22 -17.91 10.04
N ARG A 341 -14.05 -16.96 10.96
CA ARG A 341 -13.74 -15.56 10.64
C ARG A 341 -12.49 -15.37 9.79
N SER A 342 -11.55 -16.30 9.82
CA SER A 342 -10.37 -16.28 8.93
C SER A 342 -10.71 -16.55 7.45
N ALA A 343 -11.84 -17.19 7.17
CA ALA A 343 -12.34 -17.48 5.82
C ALA A 343 -13.37 -16.46 5.32
N VAL A 344 -13.86 -15.57 6.20
CA VAL A 344 -14.84 -14.55 5.86
C VAL A 344 -14.21 -13.48 4.97
N LYS A 345 -14.92 -13.11 3.89
CA LYS A 345 -14.50 -12.02 3.00
C LYS A 345 -14.91 -10.65 3.55
N GLY A 346 -14.01 -9.68 3.40
CA GLY A 346 -14.24 -8.29 3.76
C GLY A 346 -14.04 -8.00 5.25
N GLN A 347 -14.02 -6.72 5.60
CA GLN A 347 -13.75 -6.26 6.97
C GLN A 347 -14.83 -6.76 7.94
N ARG A 348 -14.38 -7.34 9.06
CA ARG A 348 -15.18 -7.74 10.23
C ARG A 348 -14.61 -7.10 11.48
N ILE A 349 -15.38 -7.02 12.55
CA ILE A 349 -14.99 -6.30 13.75
C ILE A 349 -13.84 -7.00 14.48
N ASN A 350 -12.65 -6.40 14.51
CA ASN A 350 -11.49 -6.93 15.21
C ASN A 350 -10.88 -5.87 16.14
N LEU A 351 -10.81 -6.19 17.43
CA LEU A 351 -10.29 -5.31 18.47
C LEU A 351 -8.76 -5.37 18.58
N ARG A 352 -8.10 -6.35 17.94
CA ARG A 352 -6.63 -6.44 17.77
C ARG A 352 -6.14 -5.42 16.73
N GLN A 353 -6.12 -4.13 17.09
CA GLN A 353 -5.69 -3.02 16.22
C GLN A 353 -4.90 -1.95 16.98
N GLY A 354 -4.23 -1.06 16.25
CA GLY A 354 -3.46 0.04 16.84
C GLY A 354 -2.36 -0.49 17.76
N GLU A 355 -2.33 0.02 19.00
CA GLU A 355 -1.41 -0.43 20.06
C GLU A 355 -1.57 -1.92 20.43
N PHE A 356 -2.74 -2.51 20.16
CA PHE A 356 -3.03 -3.91 20.46
C PHE A 356 -2.79 -4.85 19.27
N ALA A 357 -2.25 -4.37 18.15
CA ALA A 357 -1.98 -5.20 16.99
C ALA A 357 -1.08 -6.41 17.34
N SER A 358 -1.37 -7.57 16.76
CA SER A 358 -0.61 -8.80 17.06
C SER A 358 0.81 -8.74 16.53
N ARG A 359 1.79 -9.30 17.27
CA ARG A 359 3.22 -9.28 16.87
C ARG A 359 3.44 -10.14 15.62
N HIS A 360 2.60 -11.16 15.44
CA HIS A 360 2.63 -12.08 14.30
C HIS A 360 2.33 -11.40 12.96
N ALA A 361 1.54 -10.31 12.92
CA ALA A 361 1.29 -9.57 11.68
C ALA A 361 2.58 -8.98 11.06
N ALA A 362 3.53 -8.55 11.91
CA ALA A 362 4.85 -8.10 11.46
C ALA A 362 5.77 -9.28 11.09
N GLY A 363 5.62 -10.43 11.74
CA GLY A 363 6.41 -11.64 11.50
C GLY A 363 6.14 -12.32 10.15
N GLU A 364 4.89 -12.33 9.67
CA GLU A 364 4.55 -12.98 8.40
C GLU A 364 5.21 -12.34 7.18
N ILE A 365 5.31 -11.01 7.16
CA ILE A 365 6.03 -10.29 6.08
C ILE A 365 7.52 -10.67 6.13
N ARG A 366 8.11 -10.76 7.33
CA ARG A 366 9.51 -11.15 7.50
C ARG A 366 9.75 -12.62 7.07
N ARG A 367 8.77 -13.51 7.26
CA ARG A 367 8.82 -14.92 6.81
C ARG A 367 8.90 -15.02 5.28
N TYR A 368 8.16 -14.20 4.55
CA TYR A 368 8.19 -14.19 3.08
C TYR A 368 9.18 -13.20 2.47
N ALA A 369 9.86 -12.37 3.27
CA ALA A 369 10.79 -11.36 2.79
C ALA A 369 11.90 -11.92 1.89
N ARG A 370 12.45 -13.10 2.21
CA ARG A 370 13.44 -13.77 1.36
C ARG A 370 12.87 -14.16 0.00
N LEU A 371 11.66 -14.72 -0.02
CA LEU A 371 11.01 -15.18 -1.24
C LEU A 371 10.62 -13.98 -2.13
N LEU A 372 10.07 -12.92 -1.52
CA LEU A 372 9.80 -11.64 -2.20
C LEU A 372 11.07 -10.99 -2.74
N ALA A 373 12.18 -11.04 -1.99
CA ALA A 373 13.46 -10.54 -2.45
C ALA A 373 13.99 -11.32 -3.67
N PHE A 374 13.87 -12.65 -3.68
CA PHE A 374 14.20 -13.48 -4.85
C PHE A 374 13.31 -13.15 -6.05
N SER A 375 12.00 -13.00 -5.86
CA SER A 375 11.08 -12.62 -6.94
C SER A 375 11.38 -11.22 -7.48
N ALA A 376 11.65 -10.25 -6.62
CA ALA A 376 12.03 -8.89 -7.01
C ALA A 376 13.38 -8.88 -7.76
N ALA A 377 14.36 -9.66 -7.30
CA ALA A 377 15.66 -9.79 -7.96
C ALA A 377 15.52 -10.44 -9.35
N ALA A 378 14.65 -11.44 -9.51
CA ALA A 378 14.36 -12.04 -10.81
C ALA A 378 13.71 -11.03 -11.78
N ILE A 379 12.74 -10.24 -11.30
CA ILE A 379 12.09 -9.18 -12.10
C ILE A 379 13.11 -8.11 -12.50
N LEU A 380 13.91 -7.61 -11.55
CA LEU A 380 14.95 -6.61 -11.81
C LEU A 380 16.05 -7.13 -12.74
N GLY A 381 16.46 -8.39 -12.57
CA GLY A 381 17.42 -9.05 -13.46
C GLY A 381 16.89 -9.18 -14.89
N SER A 382 15.64 -9.62 -15.05
CA SER A 382 14.98 -9.68 -16.37
C SER A 382 14.86 -8.29 -17.00
N PHE A 383 14.49 -7.28 -16.22
CA PHE A 383 14.42 -5.90 -16.68
C PHE A 383 15.80 -5.36 -17.11
N ALA A 384 16.85 -5.62 -16.32
CA ALA A 384 18.22 -5.21 -16.62
C ALA A 384 18.74 -5.88 -17.90
N ILE A 385 18.49 -7.19 -18.09
CA ILE A 385 18.84 -7.90 -19.33
C ILE A 385 18.08 -7.31 -20.52
N SER A 386 16.78 -7.04 -20.38
CA SER A 386 15.98 -6.43 -21.44
C SER A 386 16.51 -5.04 -21.81
N LEU A 387 16.84 -4.21 -20.82
CA LEU A 387 17.42 -2.89 -21.06
C LEU A 387 18.80 -2.99 -21.72
N TYR A 388 19.64 -3.93 -21.28
CA TYR A 388 20.97 -4.16 -21.86
C TYR A 388 20.88 -4.61 -23.32
N THR A 389 20.03 -5.59 -23.63
CA THR A 389 19.84 -6.06 -25.02
C THR A 389 19.34 -4.96 -25.95
N ARG A 390 18.37 -4.14 -25.50
CA ARG A 390 17.91 -2.97 -26.28
C ARG A 390 19.03 -1.95 -26.48
N TYR A 391 19.82 -1.69 -25.43
CA TYR A 391 20.95 -0.80 -25.51
C TYR A 391 21.99 -1.29 -26.53
N THR A 392 22.36 -2.57 -26.50
CA THR A 392 23.35 -3.13 -27.43
C THR A 392 22.88 -3.09 -28.88
N VAL A 393 21.61 -3.39 -29.13
CA VAL A 393 21.03 -3.30 -30.49
C VAL A 393 21.07 -1.86 -31.00
N LEU A 394 20.64 -0.90 -30.17
CA LEU A 394 20.68 0.52 -30.52
C LEU A 394 22.11 1.03 -30.74
N ASP A 395 23.09 0.54 -29.98
CA ASP A 395 24.49 0.94 -30.14
C ASP A 395 25.08 0.39 -31.45
N THR A 396 24.78 -0.87 -31.80
CA THR A 396 25.19 -1.45 -33.08
C THR A 396 24.57 -0.74 -34.27
N GLU A 397 23.26 -0.45 -34.22
CA GLU A 397 22.55 0.28 -35.28
C GLU A 397 23.08 1.71 -35.41
N ARG A 398 23.39 2.37 -34.29
CA ARG A 398 24.01 3.69 -34.27
C ARG A 398 25.42 3.68 -34.88
N ALA A 399 26.21 2.63 -34.64
CA ALA A 399 27.54 2.50 -35.23
C ALA A 399 27.46 2.29 -36.75
N GLU A 400 26.52 1.46 -37.22
CA GLU A 400 26.27 1.22 -38.64
C GLU A 400 25.83 2.50 -39.37
N LEU A 401 24.83 3.21 -38.83
CA LEU A 401 24.35 4.48 -39.38
C LEU A 401 25.44 5.55 -39.41
N ARG A 402 26.34 5.58 -38.43
CA ARG A 402 27.49 6.51 -38.40
C ARG A 402 28.53 6.16 -39.46
N ALA A 403 28.82 4.87 -39.65
CA ALA A 403 29.74 4.43 -40.70
C ALA A 403 29.19 4.75 -42.10
N GLU A 404 27.88 4.56 -42.31
CA GLU A 404 27.19 4.94 -43.55
C GLU A 404 27.23 6.45 -43.78
N LEU A 405 26.95 7.25 -42.74
CA LEU A 405 27.07 8.72 -42.81
C LEU A 405 28.50 9.16 -43.18
N GLY A 406 29.51 8.51 -42.60
CA GLY A 406 30.92 8.74 -42.94
C GLY A 406 31.25 8.43 -44.40
N ALA A 407 30.73 7.32 -44.93
CA ALA A 407 30.93 6.95 -46.32
C ALA A 407 30.25 7.94 -47.29
N LEU A 408 29.00 8.33 -47.01
CA LEU A 408 28.23 9.26 -47.84
C LEU A 408 28.84 10.67 -47.85
N THR A 409 29.27 11.17 -46.69
CA THR A 409 29.90 12.50 -46.59
C THR A 409 31.23 12.55 -47.32
N HIS A 410 32.03 11.49 -47.24
CA HIS A 410 33.26 11.36 -48.02
C HIS A 410 32.98 11.32 -49.53
N ALA A 411 31.97 10.57 -49.97
CA ALA A 411 31.62 10.47 -51.39
C ALA A 411 31.12 11.79 -51.98
N MET A 412 30.27 12.53 -51.26
CA MET A 412 29.65 13.77 -51.75
C MET A 412 30.53 15.01 -51.57
N PHE A 413 31.19 15.15 -50.42
CA PHE A 413 31.89 16.39 -50.04
C PHE A 413 33.41 16.22 -49.94
N ARG A 414 33.95 15.03 -50.24
CA ARG A 414 35.37 14.66 -50.04
C ARG A 414 35.88 14.86 -48.61
N GLN A 415 34.97 14.97 -47.65
CA GLN A 415 35.27 15.11 -46.23
C GLN A 415 34.44 14.09 -45.44
N ARG A 416 35.13 13.15 -44.77
CA ARG A 416 34.47 12.11 -43.97
C ARG A 416 34.07 12.68 -42.61
N THR A 417 32.79 12.61 -42.27
CA THR A 417 32.32 12.86 -40.89
C THR A 417 31.25 11.86 -40.46
N GLU A 418 31.42 11.34 -39.24
CA GLU A 418 30.49 10.40 -38.60
C GLU A 418 29.58 11.13 -37.58
N SER A 419 29.73 12.45 -37.47
CA SER A 419 28.91 13.30 -36.61
C SER A 419 27.72 13.87 -37.38
N PRO A 420 26.47 13.63 -36.95
CA PRO A 420 25.27 14.17 -37.61
C PRO A 420 25.26 15.70 -37.69
N SER A 421 25.83 16.39 -36.71
CA SER A 421 25.88 17.87 -36.67
C SER A 421 26.85 18.45 -37.71
N GLN A 422 28.02 17.84 -37.83
CA GLN A 422 29.01 18.24 -38.84
C GLN A 422 28.54 17.89 -40.26
N ALA A 423 27.91 16.73 -40.44
CA ALA A 423 27.32 16.35 -41.73
C ALA A 423 26.26 17.35 -42.19
N ARG A 424 25.41 17.84 -41.29
CA ARG A 424 24.44 18.92 -41.60
C ARG A 424 25.12 20.21 -42.02
N THR A 425 26.23 20.56 -41.39
CA THR A 425 27.01 21.75 -41.73
C THR A 425 27.62 21.65 -43.13
N LEU A 426 28.08 20.46 -43.54
CA LEU A 426 28.58 20.20 -44.90
C LEU A 426 27.48 20.31 -45.97
N VAL A 427 26.30 19.76 -45.68
CA VAL A 427 25.14 19.83 -46.58
C VAL A 427 24.61 21.25 -46.75
N GLN A 428 24.67 22.07 -45.70
CA GLN A 428 24.17 23.45 -45.71
C GLN A 428 25.17 24.45 -46.35
N GLY A 429 26.27 23.95 -46.94
CA GLY A 429 27.36 24.77 -47.45
C GLY A 429 28.32 25.08 -46.32
N GLY A 430 29.48 24.41 -46.34
CA GLY A 430 30.54 24.62 -45.35
C GLY A 430 30.89 26.10 -45.20
N ALA A 431 31.23 26.49 -43.97
CA ALA A 431 31.84 27.78 -43.72
C ALA A 431 33.04 27.97 -44.68
N SER A 432 33.04 29.13 -45.35
CA SER A 432 34.06 29.65 -46.29
C SER A 432 34.06 29.13 -47.73
N GLU A 433 33.09 29.59 -48.51
CA GLU A 433 33.39 30.26 -49.79
C GLU A 433 32.29 31.32 -49.99
N ARG A 434 32.46 32.46 -49.31
CA ARG A 434 31.56 33.62 -49.49
C ARG A 434 31.83 34.17 -50.89
N ASP A 435 30.77 34.40 -51.66
CA ASP A 435 30.79 34.92 -53.03
C ASP A 435 31.81 36.09 -53.14
N PRO A 436 32.81 36.00 -54.05
CA PRO A 436 33.83 37.03 -54.20
C PRO A 436 33.28 38.34 -54.75
N MET A 437 32.06 38.38 -55.29
CA MET A 437 31.52 39.58 -55.93
C MET A 437 30.85 40.54 -54.93
N PRO A 438 31.12 41.87 -54.97
CA PRO A 438 30.42 42.86 -54.14
C PRO A 438 28.94 42.93 -54.51
N ARG A 439 28.07 43.33 -53.55
CA ARG A 439 26.61 43.34 -53.78
C ARG A 439 26.18 44.33 -54.86
N MET A 440 26.92 45.43 -55.01
CA MET A 440 26.71 46.42 -56.06
C MET A 440 27.92 46.43 -57.01
N GLY A 441 27.76 45.81 -58.18
CA GLY A 441 28.75 45.85 -59.25
C GLY A 441 28.56 47.05 -60.19
N ALA A 442 29.47 47.20 -61.15
CA ALA A 442 29.48 48.33 -62.09
C ALA A 442 28.15 48.48 -62.87
N TYR A 443 27.47 47.38 -63.18
CA TYR A 443 26.17 47.42 -63.88
C TYR A 443 25.05 47.96 -62.99
N GLN A 444 25.01 47.59 -61.71
CA GLN A 444 24.05 48.13 -60.75
C GLN A 444 24.30 49.61 -60.49
N VAL A 445 25.57 50.04 -60.41
CA VAL A 445 25.94 51.46 -60.30
C VAL A 445 25.43 52.27 -61.49
N MET A 446 25.58 51.75 -62.72
CA MET A 446 25.03 52.40 -63.92
C MET A 446 23.50 52.50 -63.87
N GLY A 447 22.81 51.45 -63.41
CA GLY A 447 21.37 51.45 -63.22
C GLY A 447 20.92 52.50 -62.20
N ALA A 448 21.59 52.55 -61.04
CA ALA A 448 21.30 53.53 -59.99
C ALA A 448 21.51 54.97 -60.50
N ILE A 449 22.62 55.25 -61.20
CA ILE A 449 22.86 56.58 -61.79
C ILE A 449 21.76 56.95 -62.78
N ALA A 450 21.32 56.01 -63.62
CA ALA A 450 20.27 56.26 -64.60
C ALA A 450 18.91 56.57 -63.95
N GLU A 451 18.59 55.93 -62.81
CA GLU A 451 17.36 56.19 -62.05
C GLU A 451 17.43 57.50 -61.23
N LEU A 452 18.62 57.88 -60.76
CA LEU A 452 18.83 59.06 -59.89
C LEU A 452 18.94 60.38 -60.66
N ILE A 453 19.34 60.36 -61.94
CA ILE A 453 19.43 61.58 -62.74
C ILE A 453 18.00 62.13 -62.98
N PRO A 454 17.69 63.37 -62.56
CA PRO A 454 16.37 63.95 -62.74
C PRO A 454 15.94 64.00 -64.22
N GLU A 455 14.68 63.66 -64.52
CA GLU A 455 14.16 63.64 -65.90
C GLU A 455 14.21 65.02 -66.60
N ASP A 456 14.25 66.12 -65.83
CA ASP A 456 14.36 67.49 -66.31
C ASP A 456 15.81 67.97 -66.51
N ALA A 457 16.80 67.16 -66.13
CA ALA A 457 18.22 67.45 -66.36
C ALA A 457 18.64 67.05 -67.79
N GLN A 458 18.90 68.03 -68.65
CA GLN A 458 19.56 67.78 -69.94
C GLN A 458 21.03 67.44 -69.70
N HIS A 459 21.30 66.16 -69.48
CA HIS A 459 22.62 65.63 -69.16
C HIS A 459 23.16 64.76 -70.31
N THR A 460 24.41 65.01 -70.72
CA THR A 460 25.15 64.10 -71.63
C THR A 460 26.43 63.63 -70.96
N THR A 461 26.53 62.31 -70.74
CA THR A 461 27.73 61.68 -70.16
C THR A 461 28.81 61.54 -71.24
N ARG A 462 30.02 62.05 -70.96
CA ARG A 462 31.19 61.88 -71.85
C ARG A 462 32.10 60.76 -71.38
N ARG A 463 32.27 60.63 -70.08
CA ARG A 463 33.10 59.60 -69.45
C ARG A 463 32.48 59.19 -68.14
N LEU A 464 32.38 57.88 -67.95
CA LEU A 464 31.98 57.24 -66.72
C LEU A 464 33.07 56.25 -66.35
N THR A 465 33.75 56.47 -65.23
CA THR A 465 34.74 55.54 -64.68
C THR A 465 34.15 54.95 -63.41
N ILE A 466 34.09 53.62 -63.33
CA ILE A 466 33.71 52.89 -62.12
C ILE A 466 34.81 51.87 -61.86
N SER A 467 35.47 51.96 -60.71
CA SER A 467 36.50 51.01 -60.27
C SER A 467 36.14 50.47 -58.89
N PHE A 468 36.43 49.20 -58.65
CA PHE A 468 36.25 48.56 -57.35
C PHE A 468 37.61 48.07 -56.85
N ASP A 469 37.84 48.18 -55.54
CA ASP A 469 38.94 47.52 -54.86
C ASP A 469 38.50 46.09 -54.48
N ASP A 470 39.18 45.09 -55.03
CA ASP A 470 38.87 43.68 -54.82
C ASP A 470 39.06 43.23 -53.35
N GLU A 471 39.91 43.93 -52.57
CA GLU A 471 40.19 43.62 -51.16
C GLU A 471 39.29 44.40 -50.21
N ALA A 472 39.13 45.71 -50.43
CA ALA A 472 38.37 46.58 -49.54
C ALA A 472 36.85 46.57 -49.82
N ARG A 473 36.43 46.05 -51.00
CA ARG A 473 35.02 45.98 -51.46
C ARG A 473 34.30 47.33 -51.50
N ASP A 474 35.04 48.42 -51.52
CA ASP A 474 34.56 49.74 -51.89
C ASP A 474 34.96 50.06 -53.33
N GLY A 475 34.35 51.10 -53.89
CA GLY A 475 34.63 51.53 -55.26
C GLY A 475 34.70 53.04 -55.39
N GLU A 476 35.22 53.49 -56.52
CA GLU A 476 35.26 54.90 -56.89
C GLU A 476 34.44 55.10 -58.17
N LEU A 477 33.62 56.16 -58.15
CA LEU A 477 32.80 56.61 -59.25
C LEU A 477 33.29 57.98 -59.70
N GLU A 478 33.60 58.12 -60.99
CA GLU A 478 33.85 59.42 -61.63
C GLU A 478 32.92 59.60 -62.83
N ILE A 479 32.09 60.64 -62.80
CA ILE A 479 31.21 61.02 -63.90
C ILE A 479 31.66 62.36 -64.47
N GLN A 480 31.92 62.39 -65.78
CA GLN A 480 32.16 63.62 -66.52
C GLN A 480 31.13 63.76 -67.63
N GLY A 481 30.51 64.94 -67.70
CA GLY A 481 29.44 65.20 -68.66
C GLY A 481 29.21 66.68 -68.92
N THR A 482 28.10 66.97 -69.57
CA THR A 482 27.63 68.34 -69.79
C THR A 482 26.21 68.53 -69.28
N VAL A 483 25.96 69.68 -68.67
CA VAL A 483 24.65 70.11 -68.15
C VAL A 483 24.34 71.55 -68.61
N ALA A 484 23.09 71.98 -68.52
CA ALA A 484 22.68 73.33 -68.93
C ALA A 484 23.04 74.41 -67.89
N SER A 485 23.25 74.04 -66.62
CA SER A 485 23.57 74.98 -65.54
C SER A 485 24.34 74.32 -64.39
N VAL A 486 25.04 75.13 -63.58
CA VAL A 486 25.71 74.66 -62.35
C VAL A 486 24.68 74.09 -61.36
N THR A 487 23.48 74.67 -61.29
CA THR A 487 22.37 74.18 -60.46
C THR A 487 21.93 72.77 -60.83
N GLN A 488 21.99 72.38 -62.11
CA GLN A 488 21.69 71.01 -62.54
C GLN A 488 22.80 70.02 -62.17
N ARG A 489 24.07 70.43 -62.21
CA ARG A 489 25.17 69.60 -61.69
C ARG A 489 24.95 69.32 -60.19
N ASP A 490 24.63 70.35 -59.43
CA ASP A 490 24.45 70.23 -57.97
C ASP A 490 23.22 69.37 -57.64
N ALA A 491 22.17 69.42 -58.46
CA ALA A 491 21.02 68.52 -58.35
C ALA A 491 21.41 67.04 -58.60
N ILE A 492 22.27 66.76 -59.59
CA ILE A 492 22.76 65.40 -59.85
C ILE A 492 23.66 64.93 -58.69
N ALA A 493 24.53 65.78 -58.16
CA ALA A 493 25.37 65.44 -57.01
C ALA A 493 24.52 65.13 -55.76
N ALA A 494 23.52 65.95 -55.47
CA ALA A 494 22.60 65.73 -54.35
C ALA A 494 21.75 64.45 -54.53
N ALA A 495 21.35 64.12 -55.76
CA ALA A 495 20.63 62.89 -56.05
C ALA A 495 21.50 61.64 -55.83
N LEU A 496 22.80 61.71 -56.18
CA LEU A 496 23.74 60.63 -55.89
C LEU A 496 23.97 60.46 -54.38
N GLU A 497 24.17 61.56 -53.65
CA GLU A 497 24.38 61.55 -52.20
C GLU A 497 23.18 61.00 -51.41
N ALA A 498 21.97 61.11 -51.98
CA ALA A 498 20.76 60.58 -51.36
C ALA A 498 20.62 59.04 -51.43
N HIS A 499 21.44 58.35 -52.22
CA HIS A 499 21.39 56.90 -52.34
C HIS A 499 22.30 56.21 -51.31
N ASP A 500 21.78 55.16 -50.67
CA ASP A 500 22.42 54.46 -49.53
C ASP A 500 23.84 53.90 -49.78
N CYS A 501 24.31 53.90 -51.02
CA CYS A 501 25.57 53.25 -51.42
C CYS A 501 26.62 54.23 -51.98
N PHE A 502 26.29 55.51 -52.14
CA PHE A 502 27.27 56.51 -52.53
C PHE A 502 27.61 57.38 -51.31
N SER A 503 28.90 57.49 -51.00
CA SER A 503 29.43 58.33 -49.93
C SER A 503 30.44 59.32 -50.50
N ASP A 504 30.68 60.42 -49.77
CA ASP A 504 31.72 61.41 -50.12
C ASP A 504 31.58 61.99 -51.54
N VAL A 505 30.35 62.33 -51.96
CA VAL A 505 30.08 62.91 -53.28
C VAL A 505 30.64 64.33 -53.37
N GLN A 506 31.61 64.55 -54.26
CA GLN A 506 32.25 65.85 -54.46
C GLN A 506 32.00 66.41 -55.87
N PRO A 507 31.33 67.57 -56.00
CA PRO A 507 31.20 68.25 -57.28
C PRO A 507 32.54 68.93 -57.65
N GLY A 508 33.17 68.44 -58.72
CA GLY A 508 34.44 68.95 -59.23
C GLY A 508 34.32 70.26 -60.02
N ALA A 509 35.46 70.74 -60.52
CA ALA A 509 35.58 71.97 -61.29
C ALA A 509 34.72 71.96 -62.58
N THR A 510 34.06 73.08 -62.86
CA THR A 510 33.25 73.28 -64.07
C THR A 510 33.96 74.20 -65.05
N SER A 511 33.92 73.86 -66.34
CA SER A 511 34.43 74.73 -67.42
C SER A 511 33.33 74.99 -68.46
N SER A 512 33.12 76.26 -68.83
CA SER A 512 32.13 76.66 -69.84
C SER A 512 32.78 76.91 -71.20
N ARG A 513 32.19 76.36 -72.28
CA ARG A 513 32.60 76.63 -73.67
C ARG A 513 31.35 76.53 -74.57
N ASN A 514 31.05 77.60 -75.32
CA ASN A 514 29.89 77.71 -76.24
C ASN A 514 28.53 77.34 -75.58
N ASP A 515 28.17 78.00 -74.48
CA ASP A 515 26.89 77.83 -73.75
C ASP A 515 26.59 76.41 -73.24
N ILE A 516 27.59 75.53 -73.18
CA ILE A 516 27.51 74.19 -72.59
C ILE A 516 28.48 74.12 -71.41
N LEU A 517 27.97 73.79 -70.22
CA LEU A 517 28.77 73.64 -69.01
C LEU A 517 29.27 72.20 -68.89
N SER A 518 30.59 71.99 -68.94
CA SER A 518 31.19 70.69 -68.64
C SER A 518 31.42 70.56 -67.13
N TYR A 519 31.06 69.41 -66.56
CA TYR A 519 31.17 69.14 -65.13
C TYR A 519 31.84 67.78 -64.87
N ARG A 520 32.32 67.62 -63.63
CA ARG A 520 32.84 66.37 -63.08
C ARG A 520 32.26 66.15 -61.68
N ILE A 521 31.86 64.92 -61.36
CA ILE A 521 31.47 64.49 -60.00
C ILE A 521 32.29 63.24 -59.68
N GLU A 522 32.85 63.20 -58.48
CA GLU A 522 33.56 62.04 -57.91
C GLU A 522 32.79 61.57 -56.66
N ALA A 523 32.67 60.26 -56.44
CA ALA A 523 32.01 59.66 -55.28
C ALA A 523 32.63 58.31 -54.91
N GLU A 524 32.60 57.95 -53.63
CA GLU A 524 32.93 56.60 -53.15
C GLU A 524 31.68 55.71 -53.16
N ILE A 525 31.85 54.44 -53.50
CA ILE A 525 30.79 53.42 -53.52
C ILE A 525 30.98 52.54 -52.29
N ARG A 526 30.10 52.69 -51.29
CA ARG A 526 30.08 51.89 -50.05
C ARG A 526 28.65 51.51 -49.67
N CYS A 527 28.28 50.25 -49.90
CA CYS A 527 26.96 49.75 -49.54
C CYS A 527 26.88 49.23 -48.09
N PRO A 528 25.79 49.49 -47.36
CA PRO A 528 25.55 48.92 -46.04
C PRO A 528 25.55 47.38 -46.07
N GLY A 529 26.44 46.76 -45.29
CA GLY A 529 26.55 45.31 -45.17
C GLY A 529 27.66 44.65 -46.02
N ASP A 530 28.42 45.41 -46.81
CA ASP A 530 29.63 44.92 -47.51
C ASP A 530 30.94 45.24 -46.75
N GLN A 531 30.86 45.90 -45.58
CA GLN A 531 32.02 46.21 -44.74
C GLN A 531 32.61 44.93 -44.11
N PRO A 532 33.95 44.77 -44.10
CA PRO A 532 34.59 43.64 -43.41
C PRO A 532 34.37 43.74 -41.88
N GLU A 533 33.86 42.67 -41.27
CA GLU A 533 33.76 42.57 -39.80
C GLU A 533 35.19 42.57 -39.19
N PRO A 534 35.45 43.33 -38.12
CA PRO A 534 36.76 43.29 -37.46
C PRO A 534 37.02 41.90 -36.85
N GLU A 535 38.17 41.30 -37.18
CA GLU A 535 38.57 39.97 -36.72
C GLU A 535 38.54 39.86 -35.18
N ALA A 536 37.62 39.05 -34.65
CA ALA A 536 37.52 38.75 -33.23
C ALA A 536 38.64 37.77 -32.82
N ALA A 537 39.58 38.26 -32.00
CA ALA A 537 40.68 37.48 -31.44
C ALA A 537 40.19 36.27 -30.62
N ASN A 538 40.75 35.09 -30.96
CA ASN A 538 40.49 33.78 -30.36
C ASN A 538 40.59 33.75 -28.82
N ALA A 539 39.46 33.51 -28.13
CA ALA A 539 39.42 33.11 -26.73
C ALA A 539 39.30 31.58 -26.62
N ALA A 540 40.42 30.87 -26.80
CA ALA A 540 40.55 29.45 -26.46
C ALA A 540 41.59 29.30 -25.34
N GLY A 541 41.11 29.14 -24.11
CA GLY A 541 42.01 28.92 -22.97
C GLY A 541 41.28 28.49 -21.71
N ARG A 542 41.49 27.22 -21.35
CA ARG A 542 41.44 26.68 -19.98
C ARG A 542 40.06 26.24 -19.46
N ARG A 543 39.79 24.94 -19.58
CA ARG A 543 39.01 24.21 -18.57
C ARG A 543 39.83 23.09 -17.95
N ASP A 544 39.94 23.24 -16.64
CA ASP A 544 40.61 22.47 -15.61
C ASP A 544 40.36 20.95 -15.66
N ARG A 545 41.42 20.21 -15.34
CA ARG A 545 41.32 18.87 -14.74
C ARG A 545 41.30 19.06 -13.23
N GLY A 546 40.16 18.77 -12.60
CA GLY A 546 40.04 18.62 -11.15
C GLY A 546 39.48 17.23 -10.84
N ASN A 547 40.10 16.59 -9.85
CA ASN A 547 39.80 15.29 -9.24
C ASN A 547 38.33 14.89 -9.15
#